data_AF-A0A953FGK7-F1
#
_entry.id   AF-A0A953FGK7-F1
#
_cell.length_a   1.000
_cell.length_b   1.000
_cell.length_c   1.000
_cell.angle_alpha   90.00
_cell.angle_beta   90.00
_cell.angle_gamma   90.00
#
_symmetry.space_group_name_H-M   'P 1'
#
loop_
_entity.id
_entity.type
_entity.pdbx_description
1 polymer ?
#
loop_
_entity_poly.entity_id
_entity_poly.type
_entity_poly.pdbx_seq_one_letter_code
_entity_poly.pdbx_strand_id
1 'polypeptide(L)' 'MDIATIKLELVQRMLAVRDMAILDRLREVIDTGVEDGDISEEEVAELENLQAERLRGEGRSYTWDEVQRMAREMIGK' A
#
# COMPACT_ATOMS: atom_id res chain seq x y z
N MET A 1 -15.10 2.85 -3.59
CA MET A 1 -15.60 3.19 -2.23
C MET A 1 -15.12 4.59 -1.91
N ASP A 2 -15.95 5.41 -1.27
CA ASP A 2 -15.57 6.79 -0.93
C ASP A 2 -14.47 6.79 0.17
N ILE A 3 -13.49 7.69 0.04
CA ILE A 3 -12.36 7.86 0.98
C ILE A 3 -12.88 8.18 2.38
N ALA A 4 -13.96 8.94 2.48
CA ALA A 4 -14.59 9.22 3.77
C ALA A 4 -15.12 7.96 4.46
N THR A 5 -15.60 6.98 3.69
CA THR A 5 -16.09 5.68 4.21
C THR A 5 -14.93 4.84 4.75
N ILE A 6 -13.82 4.79 4.00
CA ILE A 6 -12.62 4.04 4.40
C ILE A 6 -12.02 4.63 5.69
N LYS A 7 -11.93 5.96 5.78
CA LYS A 7 -11.44 6.64 6.99
C LYS A 7 -12.32 6.34 8.21
N LEU A 8 -13.64 6.33 8.04
CA LEU A 8 -14.57 6.03 9.12
C LEU A 8 -14.44 4.59 9.63
N GLU A 9 -14.36 3.60 8.73
CA GLU A 9 -14.14 2.20 9.10
C GLU A 9 -12.81 2.00 9.83
N LEU A 10 -11.76 2.72 9.41
CA LEU A 10 -10.45 2.65 10.06
C LEU A 10 -10.51 3.19 11.50
N VAL A 11 -11.14 4.35 11.70
CA VAL A 11 -11.33 4.95 13.04
C VAL A 11 -12.14 4.02 13.95
N GLN A 12 -13.19 3.38 13.43
CA GLN A 12 -13.97 2.41 14.19
C GLN A 12 -13.15 1.20 14.64
N ARG A 13 -12.27 0.69 13.77
CA ARG A 13 -11.35 -0.40 14.11
C ARG A 13 -10.29 0.03 15.12
N MET A 14 -9.76 1.24 15.00
CA MET A 14 -8.80 1.80 15.97
C MET A 14 -9.38 1.92 17.37
N LEU A 15 -10.63 2.36 17.50
CA LEU A 15 -11.32 2.46 18.79
C LEU A 15 -11.50 1.10 19.48
N ALA A 16 -11.49 0.00 18.72
CA ALA A 16 -11.56 -1.36 19.24
C ALA A 16 -10.18 -1.94 19.64
N VAL A 17 -9.08 -1.31 19.22
CA VAL A 17 -7.72 -1.74 19.53
C VAL A 17 -7.30 -1.16 20.88
N ARG A 18 -6.91 -2.03 21.82
CA ARG A 18 -6.41 -1.64 23.16
C ARG A 18 -4.89 -1.48 23.24
N ASP A 19 -4.19 -1.79 22.15
CA ASP A 19 -2.74 -1.77 22.08
C ASP A 19 -2.26 -0.41 21.54
N MET A 20 -1.70 0.39 22.44
CA MET A 20 -1.15 1.72 22.11
C MET A 20 -0.01 1.64 21.09
N ALA A 21 0.78 0.56 21.06
CA ALA A 21 1.87 0.43 20.10
C ALA A 21 1.38 0.25 18.66
N ILE A 22 0.21 -0.37 18.48
CA ILE A 22 -0.45 -0.48 17.17
C ILE A 22 -1.02 0.88 16.75
N LEU A 23 -1.61 1.63 17.69
CA LEU A 23 -2.16 2.95 17.42
C LEU A 23 -1.06 3.96 17.07
N ASP A 24 0.10 3.90 17.74
CA ASP A 24 1.24 4.78 17.45
C ASP A 24 1.85 4.51 16.07
N ARG A 25 2.01 3.24 15.67
CA ARG A 25 2.46 2.89 14.31
C ARG A 25 1.46 3.33 13.25
N LEU A 26 0.16 3.18 13.52
CA LEU A 26 -0.87 3.60 12.58
C LEU A 26 -0.90 5.12 12.43
N ARG A 27 -0.70 5.85 13.54
CA ARG A 27 -0.52 7.29 13.53
C ARG A 27 0.70 7.67 12.70
N GLU A 28 1.84 7.02 12.87
CA GLU A 28 3.03 7.28 12.04
C GLU A 28 2.71 7.09 10.55
N VAL A 29 1.98 6.05 10.15
CA VAL A 29 1.58 5.80 8.75
C VAL A 29 0.59 6.85 8.22
N ILE A 30 -0.31 7.36 9.06
CA ILE A 30 -1.27 8.41 8.69
C ILE A 30 -0.60 9.78 8.63
N ASP A 31 0.29 10.08 9.58
CA ASP A 31 1.00 11.36 9.73
C ASP A 31 2.16 11.46 8.72
N THR A 32 2.79 10.34 8.34
CA THR A 32 3.65 10.24 7.13
C THR A 32 2.83 10.17 5.85
N GLY A 33 1.61 10.73 5.88
CA GLY A 33 0.72 10.85 4.74
C GLY A 33 1.55 11.09 3.51
N VAL A 34 1.55 10.08 2.62
CA VAL A 34 2.23 10.11 1.34
C VAL A 34 1.91 11.47 0.77
N GLU A 35 2.92 12.35 0.66
CA GLU A 35 2.72 13.60 -0.06
C GLU A 35 2.15 13.16 -1.40
N ASP A 36 1.02 13.74 -1.80
CA ASP A 36 0.32 13.42 -3.05
C ASP A 36 1.17 13.82 -4.30
N GLY A 37 2.48 13.97 -4.14
CA GLY A 37 3.47 14.18 -5.16
C GLY A 37 4.61 13.18 -4.94
N ASP A 38 4.70 12.21 -5.86
CA ASP A 38 5.96 11.62 -6.36
C ASP A 38 5.64 10.32 -7.13
N ILE A 39 4.65 10.34 -8.02
CA ILE A 39 4.64 9.41 -9.15
C ILE A 39 4.84 10.27 -10.39
N SER A 40 6.04 10.20 -10.95
CA SER A 40 6.36 10.85 -12.21
C SER A 40 5.48 10.30 -13.35
N GLU A 41 5.31 11.07 -14.43
CA GLU A 41 4.58 10.59 -15.61
C GLU A 41 5.16 9.28 -16.17
N GLU A 42 6.47 9.07 -16.02
CA GLU A 42 7.16 7.84 -16.42
C GLU A 42 6.74 6.64 -15.55
N GLU A 43 6.64 6.82 -14.23
CA GLU A 43 6.16 5.79 -13.31
C GLU A 43 4.67 5.48 -13.51
N VAL A 44 3.85 6.49 -13.86
CA VAL A 44 2.45 6.26 -14.26
C VAL A 44 2.37 5.41 -15.53
N ALA A 45 3.17 5.75 -16.54
CA ALA A 45 3.20 5.00 -17.80
C ALA A 45 3.67 3.55 -17.60
N GLU A 46 4.61 3.31 -16.69
CA GLU A 46 5.02 1.95 -16.31
C GLU A 46 3.87 1.16 -15.67
N LEU A 47 3.12 1.78 -14.75
CA LEU A 47 1.97 1.15 -14.11
C LEU A 47 0.84 0.83 -15.11
N GLU A 48 0.58 1.71 -16.07
CA GLU A 48 -0.40 1.47 -17.15
C GLU A 48 0.02 0.29 -18.04
N ASN A 49 1.31 0.17 -18.36
CA ASN A 49 1.84 -0.96 -19.12
C ASN A 49 1.69 -2.28 -18.35
N LEU A 50 2.05 -2.29 -17.05
CA LEU A 50 1.88 -3.46 -16.19
C LEU A 50 0.40 -3.88 -16.07
N GLN A 51 -0.51 -2.90 -16.01
CA GLN A 51 -1.95 -3.17 -16.02
C GLN A 51 -2.40 -3.78 -17.35
N ALA A 52 -1.93 -3.25 -18.48
CA ALA A 52 -2.25 -3.76 -19.81
C ALA A 52 -1.73 -5.20 -20.01
N GLU A 53 -0.52 -5.51 -19.56
CA GLU A 53 0.05 -6.87 -19.56
C GLU A 53 -0.78 -7.83 -18.70
N ARG A 54 -1.20 -7.41 -17.50
CA ARG A 54 -2.09 -8.20 -16.66
C ARG A 54 -3.41 -8.50 -17.35
N LEU A 55 -4.02 -7.52 -18.02
CA LEU A 55 -5.28 -7.70 -18.76
C LEU A 55 -5.13 -8.66 -19.95
N ARG A 56 -3.95 -8.73 -20.55
CA ARG A 56 -3.60 -9.69 -21.60
C ARG A 56 -3.23 -11.08 -21.06
N GLY A 57 -3.10 -11.25 -19.74
CA GLY A 57 -2.66 -12.50 -19.12
C GLY A 57 -1.15 -12.74 -19.20
N GLU A 58 -0.38 -11.71 -19.57
CA GLU A 58 1.08 -11.74 -19.70
C GLU A 58 1.78 -11.26 -18.43
N GLY A 59 1.04 -10.62 -17.51
CA GLY A 59 1.56 -10.12 -16.25
C GLY A 59 1.98 -11.24 -15.29
N ARG A 60 3.11 -11.07 -14.60
CA ARG A 60 3.52 -11.97 -13.52
C ARG A 60 2.65 -11.75 -12.29
N SER A 61 2.06 -12.83 -11.78
CA SER A 61 1.46 -12.87 -10.46
C SER A 61 2.49 -13.36 -9.44
N TYR A 62 2.66 -12.62 -8.36
CA TYR A 62 3.46 -13.06 -7.22
C TYR A 62 2.56 -13.64 -6.15
N THR A 63 2.99 -14.74 -5.56
CA THR A 63 2.41 -15.28 -4.34
C THR A 63 2.78 -14.40 -3.14
N TRP A 64 2.02 -14.50 -2.06
CA TRP A 64 2.28 -13.72 -0.84
C TRP A 64 3.67 -13.99 -0.25
N ASP A 65 4.16 -15.24 -0.33
CA ASP A 65 5.49 -15.61 0.14
C ASP A 65 6.61 -14.98 -0.70
N GLU A 66 6.40 -14.85 -2.01
CA GLU A 66 7.34 -14.16 -2.92
C GLU A 66 7.39 -12.67 -2.64
N VAL A 67 6.25 -12.03 -2.40
CA VAL A 67 6.17 -10.62 -2.02
C VAL A 67 6.89 -10.38 -0.68
N GLN A 68 6.66 -11.23 0.32
CA GLN A 68 7.36 -11.13 1.61
C GLN A 68 8.87 -11.27 1.46
N ARG A 69 9.34 -12.18 0.60
CA ARG A 69 10.76 -12.37 0.34
C ARG A 69 11.37 -11.14 -0.32
N MET A 70 10.73 -10.60 -1.36
CA MET A 70 11.21 -9.39 -2.05
C MET A 70 11.28 -8.18 -1.11
N ALA A 71 10.29 -8.00 -0.23
CA ALA A 71 10.28 -6.91 0.74
C ALA A 71 11.45 -7.02 1.74
N ARG A 72 11.76 -8.24 2.22
CA ARG A 72 12.92 -8.47 3.11
C ARG A 72 14.25 -8.22 2.41
N GLU A 73 14.36 -8.59 1.14
CA GLU A 73 15.56 -8.36 0.31
C GLU A 73 15.80 -6.86 0.06
N MET A 74 14.75 -6.04 -0.07
CA MET A 74 14.87 -4.59 -0.24
C MET A 74 15.29 -3.86 1.04
N ILE A 75 14.82 -4.29 2.22
CA ILE A 75 15.19 -3.68 3.51
C ILE A 75 16.61 -4.06 3.95
N GLY A 76 17.15 -5.18 3.44
CA GLY A 76 18.50 -5.65 3.75
C GLY A 76 19.63 -5.05 2.91
N LYS A 77 19.33 -4.14 1.97
CA LYS A 77 20.29 -3.39 1.15
C LYS A 77 20.42 -1.96 1.68
#